data_AF-A0A970R9J1-F1
#
_entry.id   AF-A0A970R9J1-F1
#
_cell.length_a   1.000
_cell.length_b   1.000
_cell.length_c   1.000
_cell.angle_alpha   90.00
_cell.angle_beta   90.00
_cell.angle_gamma   90.00
#
_symmetry.space_group_name_H-M   'P 1'
#
loop_
_entity.id
_entity.type
_entity.pdbx_description
1 polymer ?
#
loop_
_entity_poly.entity_id
_entity_poly.type
_entity_poly.pdbx_seq_one_letter_code
_entity_poly.pdbx_strand_id
1 'polypeptide(L)'
;MEKYILKVKSVGHVTHDVLRIVTVKPPDFTFIPGQATEVAINKENWENEARPFTFTSLPDDEYLEFTIKTYPERKGVTNELLGLKPNDELIISEAWGTIGYKGEGTFIAGGAGVTPFISIFRYLHSKNEIGGNKLIFANKRKSDIIHHDEFNEMLGKNFVNILSNEETNGYAHGYISEDFLKKNISDLSGYIYLCGPEAMMDIVEKQLANLGIKKELIVKEEF
;
A
#
# COMPACT_ATOMS: atom_id res chain seq x y z
N MET A 1 -7.68 18.12 16.83
CA MET A 1 -6.84 17.01 16.36
C MET A 1 -5.41 17.37 16.65
N GLU A 2 -4.71 16.49 17.33
CA GLU A 2 -3.29 16.67 17.62
C GLU A 2 -2.49 16.58 16.32
N LYS A 3 -1.46 17.43 16.19
CA LYS A 3 -0.55 17.44 15.04
C LYS A 3 0.86 17.14 15.52
N TYR A 4 1.57 16.29 14.80
CA TYR A 4 2.95 15.92 15.09
C TYR A 4 3.86 16.45 13.98
N ILE A 5 5.00 17.02 14.36
CA ILE A 5 6.03 17.44 13.40
C ILE A 5 7.08 16.34 13.35
N LEU A 6 7.30 15.80 12.16
CA LEU A 6 8.24 14.72 11.90
C LEU A 6 9.44 15.26 11.15
N LYS A 7 10.64 14.99 11.66
CA LYS A 7 11.87 15.31 10.94
C LYS A 7 12.22 14.20 9.95
N VAL A 8 12.40 14.55 8.68
CA VAL A 8 12.83 13.62 7.63
C VAL A 8 14.27 13.16 7.90
N LYS A 9 14.47 11.84 7.98
CA LYS A 9 15.78 11.19 8.09
C LYS A 9 16.38 10.93 6.71
N SER A 10 15.58 10.40 5.78
CA SER A 10 16.03 10.06 4.43
C SER A 10 14.87 10.01 3.44
N VAL A 11 15.19 10.33 2.19
CA VAL A 11 14.30 10.17 1.03
C VAL A 11 15.06 9.35 -0.01
N GLY A 12 14.41 8.34 -0.57
CA GLY A 12 14.97 7.49 -1.62
C GLY A 12 13.90 7.00 -2.59
N HIS A 13 14.30 6.28 -3.63
CA HIS A 13 13.38 5.71 -4.61
C HIS A 13 13.20 4.20 -4.38
N VAL A 14 11.94 3.74 -4.37
CA VAL A 14 11.57 2.31 -4.41
C VAL A 14 11.46 1.85 -5.86
N THR A 15 10.84 2.68 -6.70
CA THR A 15 10.78 2.53 -8.15
C THR A 15 11.09 3.89 -8.80
N HIS A 16 11.05 3.93 -10.14
CA HIS A 16 11.25 5.17 -10.89
C HIS A 16 10.28 6.30 -10.51
N ASP A 17 9.07 5.99 -10.02
CA ASP A 17 8.03 6.97 -9.66
C ASP A 17 7.51 6.85 -8.22
N VAL A 18 8.16 6.05 -7.36
CA VAL A 18 7.77 5.83 -5.97
C VAL A 18 8.90 6.20 -5.02
N LEU A 19 8.60 7.07 -4.06
CA LEU A 19 9.49 7.49 -3.00
C LEU A 19 9.33 6.62 -1.75
N ARG A 20 10.45 6.38 -1.07
CA ARG A 20 10.51 5.95 0.33
C ARG A 20 10.94 7.14 1.17
N ILE A 21 10.10 7.55 2.10
CA ILE A 21 10.37 8.64 3.04
C ILE A 21 10.42 8.06 4.44
N VAL A 22 11.54 8.26 5.14
CA VAL A 22 11.74 7.83 6.53
C VAL A 22 11.85 9.06 7.42
N THR A 23 11.13 9.08 8.54
CA THR A 23 11.15 10.17 9.50
C THR A 23 11.51 9.69 10.90
N VAL A 24 11.82 10.62 11.81
CA VAL A 24 11.79 10.33 13.25
C VAL A 24 10.35 10.03 13.66
N LYS A 25 10.15 9.00 14.49
CA LYS A 25 8.87 8.68 15.10
C LYS A 25 8.74 9.39 16.47
N PRO A 26 7.63 10.09 16.76
CA PRO A 26 7.39 10.61 18.11
C PRO A 26 7.24 9.45 19.10
N PRO A 27 7.85 9.50 20.31
CA PRO A 27 7.86 8.37 21.26
C PRO A 27 6.46 7.83 21.61
N ASP A 28 5.47 8.72 21.72
CA ASP A 28 4.11 8.37 22.13
C ASP A 28 3.19 8.08 20.92
N PHE A 29 3.70 8.15 19.69
CA PHE A 29 2.89 7.91 18.50
C PHE A 29 2.73 6.41 18.25
N THR A 30 1.49 5.95 18.17
CA THR A 30 1.16 4.55 17.90
C THR A 30 0.23 4.42 16.71
N PHE A 31 0.39 3.34 15.95
CA PHE A 31 -0.51 2.93 14.88
C PHE A 31 -0.54 1.41 14.81
N ILE A 32 -1.57 0.85 14.17
CA ILE A 32 -1.63 -0.58 13.82
C ILE A 32 -1.32 -0.74 12.32
N PRO A 33 -0.74 -1.88 11.89
CA PRO A 33 -0.43 -2.14 10.49
C PRO A 33 -1.67 -1.94 9.59
N GLY A 34 -1.48 -1.20 8.50
CA GLY A 34 -2.55 -0.84 7.57
C GLY A 34 -3.32 0.44 7.92
N GLN A 35 -2.93 1.19 8.96
CA GLN A 35 -3.45 2.55 9.21
C GLN A 35 -2.73 3.63 8.38
N ALA A 36 -3.44 4.72 8.15
CA ALA A 36 -2.94 5.93 7.52
C ALA A 36 -2.92 7.13 8.48
N THR A 37 -2.31 8.20 8.02
CA THR A 37 -2.41 9.54 8.62
C THR A 37 -2.50 10.58 7.50
N GLU A 38 -3.03 11.75 7.83
CA GLU A 38 -2.91 12.91 6.96
C GLU A 38 -1.48 13.44 7.04
N VAL A 39 -0.81 13.59 5.90
CA VAL A 39 0.54 14.17 5.82
C VAL A 39 0.51 15.45 5.01
N ALA A 40 1.06 16.51 5.58
CA ALA A 40 1.37 17.77 4.90
C ALA A 40 2.88 18.05 5.01
N ILE A 41 3.40 18.92 4.13
CA ILE A 41 4.79 19.37 4.20
C ILE A 41 4.83 20.61 5.07
N ASN A 42 5.72 20.67 6.07
CA ASN A 42 5.88 21.85 6.92
C ASN A 42 6.66 22.95 6.18
N LYS A 43 6.03 23.53 5.16
CA LYS A 43 6.59 24.54 4.27
C LYS A 43 5.48 25.46 3.82
N GLU A 44 5.78 26.75 3.70
CA GLU A 44 4.85 27.78 3.25
C GLU A 44 4.06 27.35 1.99
N ASN A 45 2.73 27.48 2.06
CA ASN A 45 1.72 27.07 1.08
C ASN A 45 1.40 25.56 1.02
N TRP A 46 2.08 24.73 1.80
CA TRP A 46 1.90 23.26 1.80
C TRP A 46 1.43 22.71 3.14
N GLU A 47 1.47 23.50 4.21
CA GLU A 47 1.14 23.09 5.57
C GLU A 47 -0.34 22.73 5.77
N ASN A 48 -1.21 23.18 4.87
CA ASN A 48 -2.65 22.90 4.87
C ASN A 48 -3.07 21.96 3.72
N GLU A 49 -2.13 21.54 2.88
CA GLU A 49 -2.37 20.61 1.77
C GLU A 49 -2.12 19.17 2.24
N ALA A 50 -2.86 18.73 3.25
CA ALA A 50 -2.70 17.37 3.76
C ALA A 50 -3.29 16.32 2.79
N ARG A 51 -2.62 15.17 2.67
CA ARG A 51 -3.14 14.01 1.94
C ARG A 51 -2.95 12.73 2.76
N PRO A 52 -3.84 11.75 2.60
CA PRO A 52 -3.74 10.48 3.31
C PRO A 52 -2.56 9.66 2.80
N PHE A 53 -1.72 9.17 3.71
CA PHE A 53 -0.71 8.16 3.41
C PHE A 53 -0.66 7.08 4.47
N THR A 54 -0.55 5.84 4.01
CA THR A 54 -0.43 4.68 4.89
C THR A 54 1.00 4.54 5.41
N PHE A 55 1.13 4.21 6.69
CA PHE A 55 2.40 3.78 7.26
C PHE A 55 2.87 2.47 6.63
N THR A 56 4.15 2.41 6.32
CA THR A 56 4.80 1.22 5.72
C THR A 56 5.87 0.63 6.63
N SER A 57 6.24 1.31 7.72
CA SER A 57 7.07 0.76 8.81
C SER A 57 6.27 -0.17 9.73
N LEU A 58 6.97 -0.83 10.67
CA LEU A 58 6.34 -1.56 11.76
C LEU A 58 5.94 -0.61 12.91
N PRO A 59 4.89 -0.96 13.69
CA PRO A 59 4.52 -0.20 14.87
C PRO A 59 5.65 -0.04 15.89
N ASP A 60 6.53 -1.04 16.02
CA ASP A 60 7.63 -1.04 16.99
C ASP A 60 8.92 -0.39 16.48
N ASP A 61 8.95 0.08 15.22
CA ASP A 61 10.12 0.77 14.67
C ASP A 61 10.32 2.15 15.35
N GLU A 62 11.58 2.58 15.51
CA GLU A 62 11.95 3.92 16.00
C GLU A 62 11.77 5.03 14.94
N TYR A 63 11.16 4.71 13.81
CA TYR A 63 10.91 5.60 12.68
C TYR A 63 9.53 5.37 12.09
N LEU A 64 9.01 6.38 11.39
CA LEU A 64 7.86 6.23 10.51
C LEU A 64 8.36 6.16 9.07
N GLU A 65 7.70 5.35 8.26
CA GLU A 65 8.03 5.19 6.85
C GLU A 65 6.78 5.32 5.98
N PHE A 66 6.91 6.07 4.89
CA PHE A 66 5.89 6.20 3.85
C PHE A 66 6.46 5.76 2.50
N THR A 67 5.67 4.98 1.77
CA THR A 67 5.93 4.63 0.37
C THR A 67 4.94 5.37 -0.52
N ILE A 68 5.40 6.39 -1.25
CA ILE A 68 4.51 7.35 -1.91
C ILE A 68 4.78 7.38 -3.40
N LYS A 69 3.76 7.02 -4.19
CA LYS A 69 3.81 7.19 -5.64
C LYS A 69 3.62 8.66 -6.02
N THR A 70 4.51 9.14 -6.86
CA THR A 70 4.55 10.51 -7.35
C THR A 70 3.95 10.61 -8.74
N TYR A 71 3.43 11.79 -9.10
CA TYR A 71 2.82 12.04 -10.40
C TYR A 71 3.39 13.34 -10.96
N PRO A 72 4.61 13.35 -11.53
CA PRO A 72 5.35 14.57 -11.90
C PRO A 72 4.56 15.57 -12.78
N GLU A 73 3.63 15.07 -13.58
CA GLU A 73 2.72 15.87 -14.43
C GLU A 73 1.68 16.69 -13.62
N ARG A 74 1.41 16.33 -12.35
CA ARG A 74 0.38 16.96 -11.50
C ARG A 74 1.01 17.86 -10.44
N LYS A 75 0.92 19.19 -10.58
CA LYS A 75 1.38 20.13 -9.54
C LYS A 75 0.58 19.95 -8.24
N GLY A 76 1.12 19.20 -7.28
CA GLY A 76 0.48 18.90 -6.00
C GLY A 76 1.45 18.29 -4.99
N VAL A 77 0.94 17.91 -3.83
CA VAL A 77 1.73 17.51 -2.65
C VAL A 77 2.75 16.42 -2.98
N THR A 78 2.34 15.40 -3.74
CA THR A 78 3.22 14.28 -4.09
C THR A 78 4.42 14.67 -4.94
N ASN A 79 4.34 15.76 -5.70
CA ASN A 79 5.50 16.27 -6.44
C ASN A 79 6.38 17.16 -5.59
N GLU A 80 5.80 17.91 -4.65
CA GLU A 80 6.60 18.67 -3.69
C GLU A 80 7.43 17.72 -2.80
N LEU A 81 6.90 16.53 -2.49
CA LEU A 81 7.64 15.49 -1.78
C LEU A 81 8.92 15.03 -2.49
N LEU A 82 9.03 15.17 -3.83
CA LEU A 82 10.27 14.87 -4.58
C LEU A 82 11.41 15.81 -4.18
N GLY A 83 11.08 17.02 -3.71
CA GLY A 83 12.05 18.03 -3.28
C GLY A 83 12.58 17.83 -1.87
N LEU A 84 12.00 16.90 -1.09
CA LEU A 84 12.35 16.70 0.31
C LEU A 84 13.79 16.21 0.50
N LYS A 85 14.41 16.71 1.55
CA LYS A 85 15.78 16.40 1.97
C LYS A 85 15.81 16.02 3.45
N PRO A 86 16.86 15.33 3.90
CA PRO A 86 17.09 15.14 5.32
C PRO A 86 17.03 16.47 6.09
N ASN A 87 16.37 16.45 7.24
CA ASN A 87 16.02 17.58 8.10
C ASN A 87 14.84 18.46 7.67
N ASP A 88 14.24 18.25 6.50
CA ASP A 88 12.93 18.82 6.21
C ASP A 88 11.87 18.22 7.15
N GLU A 89 10.72 18.86 7.22
CA GLU A 89 9.68 18.53 8.19
C GLU A 89 8.36 18.17 7.51
N LEU A 90 7.71 17.13 8.02
CA LEU A 90 6.35 16.74 7.68
C LEU A 90 5.44 17.00 8.88
N ILE A 91 4.19 17.33 8.61
CA ILE A 91 3.14 17.45 9.62
C ILE A 91 2.22 16.26 9.45
N ILE A 92 1.97 15.52 10.53
CA ILE A 92 0.98 14.43 10.53
C ILE A 92 -0.11 14.61 11.56
N SER A 93 -1.29 14.04 11.30
CA SER A 93 -2.35 13.87 12.31
C SER A 93 -2.19 12.56 13.08
N GLU A 94 -3.11 12.30 14.01
CA GLU A 94 -3.30 10.97 14.58
C GLU A 94 -3.53 9.91 13.48
N ALA A 95 -3.16 8.67 13.77
CA ALA A 95 -3.38 7.55 12.88
C ALA A 95 -4.87 7.17 12.84
N TRP A 96 -5.37 6.85 11.65
CA TRP A 96 -6.73 6.39 11.42
C TRP A 96 -6.71 5.21 10.43
N GLY A 97 -7.75 4.38 10.48
CA GLY A 97 -7.75 3.11 9.76
C GLY A 97 -8.27 3.19 8.33
N THR A 98 -7.52 2.57 7.41
CA THR A 98 -7.93 2.33 6.01
C THR A 98 -8.20 0.84 5.81
N ILE A 99 -7.23 -0.04 6.12
CA ILE A 99 -7.38 -1.50 6.03
C ILE A 99 -6.86 -2.19 7.29
N GLY A 100 -7.77 -2.80 8.06
CA GLY A 100 -7.43 -3.63 9.21
C GLY A 100 -7.37 -5.12 8.85
N TYR A 101 -6.29 -5.80 9.23
CA TYR A 101 -6.17 -7.26 9.07
C TYR A 101 -7.16 -7.99 9.98
N LYS A 102 -8.01 -8.84 9.38
CA LYS A 102 -9.07 -9.62 10.07
C LYS A 102 -8.79 -11.14 10.11
N GLY A 103 -7.71 -11.59 9.49
CA GLY A 103 -7.37 -13.01 9.35
C GLY A 103 -6.83 -13.33 7.96
N GLU A 104 -6.42 -14.57 7.74
CA GLU A 104 -5.82 -14.96 6.46
C GLU A 104 -6.76 -14.71 5.28
N GLY A 105 -6.19 -14.31 4.15
CA GLY A 105 -6.97 -13.97 2.97
C GLY A 105 -6.16 -13.64 1.73
N THR A 106 -6.87 -13.18 0.70
CA THR A 106 -6.26 -12.70 -0.55
C THR A 106 -6.27 -11.17 -0.59
N PHE A 107 -5.09 -10.60 -0.71
CA PHE A 107 -4.85 -9.18 -0.91
C PHE A 107 -4.81 -8.90 -2.41
N ILE A 108 -5.55 -7.90 -2.87
CA ILE A 108 -5.62 -7.48 -4.26
C ILE A 108 -5.24 -6.00 -4.31
N ALA A 109 -4.08 -5.72 -4.87
CA ALA A 109 -3.52 -4.37 -4.96
C ALA A 109 -3.42 -3.88 -6.41
N GLY A 110 -3.61 -2.59 -6.61
CA GLY A 110 -3.28 -1.89 -7.87
C GLY A 110 -2.30 -0.75 -7.65
N GLY A 111 -1.09 -0.82 -8.22
CA GLY A 111 -0.06 0.21 -8.06
C GLY A 111 0.19 0.62 -6.61
N ALA A 112 -0.01 1.90 -6.29
CA ALA A 112 0.19 2.43 -4.93
C ALA A 112 -0.79 1.88 -3.88
N GLY A 113 -1.87 1.20 -4.29
CA GLY A 113 -2.80 0.53 -3.37
C GLY A 113 -2.17 -0.62 -2.57
N VAL A 114 -0.94 -1.02 -2.87
CA VAL A 114 -0.20 -2.01 -2.06
C VAL A 114 0.28 -1.45 -0.72
N THR A 115 0.33 -0.12 -0.56
CA THR A 115 0.95 0.54 0.59
C THR A 115 0.38 0.11 1.96
N PRO A 116 -0.94 -0.02 2.19
CA PRO A 116 -1.45 -0.62 3.43
C PRO A 116 -0.99 -2.05 3.68
N PHE A 117 -0.76 -2.82 2.61
CA PHE A 117 -0.38 -4.22 2.74
C PHE A 117 1.09 -4.39 3.10
N ILE A 118 1.95 -3.41 2.81
CA ILE A 118 3.38 -3.47 3.16
C ILE A 118 3.55 -3.64 4.67
N SER A 119 2.95 -2.76 5.48
CA SER A 119 3.07 -2.84 6.93
C SER A 119 2.42 -4.11 7.49
N ILE A 120 1.27 -4.53 6.94
CA ILE A 120 0.58 -5.77 7.33
C ILE A 120 1.48 -6.99 7.10
N PHE A 121 2.03 -7.15 5.89
CA PHE A 121 2.87 -8.29 5.55
C PHE A 121 4.19 -8.28 6.32
N ARG A 122 4.86 -7.12 6.47
CA ARG A 122 6.05 -7.00 7.31
C ARG A 122 5.76 -7.42 8.75
N TYR A 123 4.62 -6.99 9.30
CA TYR A 123 4.23 -7.33 10.66
C TYR A 123 4.01 -8.84 10.81
N LEU A 124 3.20 -9.45 9.95
CA LEU A 124 2.96 -10.89 9.94
C LEU A 124 4.25 -11.69 9.75
N HIS A 125 5.13 -11.24 8.86
CA HIS A 125 6.43 -11.88 8.64
C HIS A 125 7.32 -11.84 9.89
N SER A 126 7.39 -10.69 10.57
CA SER A 126 8.18 -10.53 11.81
C SER A 126 7.75 -11.47 12.95
N LYS A 127 6.47 -11.90 12.93
CA LYS A 127 5.90 -12.84 13.91
C LYS A 127 5.89 -14.30 13.44
N ASN A 128 6.35 -14.59 12.21
CA ASN A 128 6.18 -15.88 11.53
C ASN A 128 4.70 -16.29 11.35
N GLU A 129 3.83 -15.32 11.09
CA GLU A 129 2.38 -15.47 10.97
C GLU A 129 1.85 -15.15 9.56
N ILE A 130 2.70 -15.24 8.53
CA ILE A 130 2.29 -15.01 7.13
C ILE A 130 1.19 -15.99 6.70
N GLY A 131 1.22 -17.24 7.17
CA GLY A 131 0.16 -18.22 6.93
C GLY A 131 -0.15 -18.45 5.45
N GLY A 132 -1.42 -18.67 5.13
CA GLY A 132 -1.96 -18.85 3.78
C GLY A 132 -2.20 -17.56 3.00
N ASN A 133 -1.74 -16.40 3.49
CA ASN A 133 -1.99 -15.13 2.83
C ASN A 133 -1.41 -15.07 1.42
N LYS A 134 -2.13 -14.38 0.53
CA LYS A 134 -1.79 -14.23 -0.89
C LYS A 134 -1.86 -12.77 -1.30
N LEU A 135 -0.94 -12.33 -2.16
CA LEU A 135 -1.00 -11.02 -2.80
C LEU A 135 -1.15 -11.20 -4.31
N ILE A 136 -2.25 -10.69 -4.86
CA ILE A 136 -2.47 -10.46 -6.28
C ILE A 136 -2.17 -8.99 -6.55
N PHE A 137 -1.11 -8.70 -7.31
CA PHE A 137 -0.65 -7.33 -7.53
C PHE A 137 -0.69 -6.94 -9.01
N ALA A 138 -1.57 -6.00 -9.34
CA ALA A 138 -1.72 -5.46 -10.68
C ALA A 138 -0.85 -4.21 -10.89
N ASN A 139 -0.01 -4.25 -11.92
CA ASN A 139 0.89 -3.17 -12.31
C ASN A 139 0.90 -3.00 -13.84
N LYS A 140 1.44 -1.89 -14.37
CA LYS A 140 1.56 -1.74 -15.84
C LYS A 140 2.74 -2.55 -16.36
N ARG A 141 3.90 -2.42 -15.71
CA ARG A 141 5.16 -3.07 -16.06
C ARG A 141 5.80 -3.70 -14.82
N LYS A 142 6.74 -4.61 -15.04
CA LYS A 142 7.54 -5.23 -13.97
C LYS A 142 8.34 -4.20 -13.18
N SER A 143 8.83 -3.14 -13.85
CA SER A 143 9.55 -2.01 -13.24
C SER A 143 8.71 -1.19 -12.25
N ASP A 144 7.39 -1.39 -12.23
CA ASP A 144 6.47 -0.62 -11.41
C ASP A 144 6.10 -1.37 -10.12
N ILE A 145 6.56 -2.62 -9.97
CA ILE A 145 6.24 -3.46 -8.82
C ILE A 145 7.00 -2.95 -7.60
N ILE A 146 6.28 -2.25 -6.74
CA ILE A 146 6.75 -1.76 -5.45
C ILE A 146 7.14 -2.95 -4.56
N HIS A 147 8.36 -2.92 -4.00
CA HIS A 147 8.86 -3.94 -3.06
C HIS A 147 8.81 -5.39 -3.59
N HIS A 148 9.06 -5.59 -4.89
CA HIS A 148 8.99 -6.92 -5.53
C HIS A 148 9.75 -8.02 -4.77
N ASP A 149 11.04 -7.81 -4.49
CA ASP A 149 11.89 -8.85 -3.91
C ASP A 149 11.49 -9.17 -2.46
N GLU A 150 11.08 -8.16 -1.70
CA GLU A 150 10.57 -8.31 -0.34
C GLU A 150 9.26 -9.12 -0.31
N PHE A 151 8.29 -8.82 -1.19
CA PHE A 151 7.08 -9.64 -1.28
C PHE A 151 7.35 -11.05 -1.78
N ASN A 152 8.28 -11.23 -2.71
CA ASN A 152 8.68 -12.55 -3.18
C ASN A 152 9.33 -13.38 -2.07
N GLU A 153 10.15 -12.77 -1.22
CA GLU A 153 10.73 -13.42 -0.04
C GLU A 153 9.65 -13.85 0.97
N MET A 154 8.71 -12.96 1.30
CA MET A 154 7.68 -13.24 2.30
C MET A 154 6.62 -14.25 1.83
N LEU A 155 6.23 -14.19 0.55
CA LEU A 155 5.04 -14.91 0.04
C LEU A 155 5.37 -16.00 -0.98
N GLY A 156 6.54 -15.95 -1.64
CA GLY A 156 6.92 -16.88 -2.69
C GLY A 156 5.84 -17.07 -3.75
N LYS A 157 5.35 -18.31 -3.91
CA LYS A 157 4.28 -18.65 -4.88
C LYS A 157 2.94 -17.94 -4.64
N ASN A 158 2.74 -17.39 -3.45
CA ASN A 158 1.55 -16.62 -3.10
C ASN A 158 1.68 -15.14 -3.48
N PHE A 159 2.80 -14.70 -4.06
CA PHE A 159 2.94 -13.41 -4.69
C PHE A 159 2.69 -13.53 -6.20
N VAL A 160 1.48 -13.18 -6.63
CA VAL A 160 1.03 -13.29 -8.03
C VAL A 160 0.94 -11.89 -8.63
N ASN A 161 1.64 -11.66 -9.74
CA ASN A 161 1.65 -10.37 -10.42
C ASN A 161 0.96 -10.46 -11.79
N ILE A 162 0.21 -9.41 -12.15
CA ILE A 162 -0.41 -9.24 -13.46
C ILE A 162 -0.04 -7.87 -14.06
N LEU A 163 0.42 -7.87 -15.31
CA LEU A 163 0.99 -6.72 -16.00
C LEU A 163 0.15 -6.30 -17.21
N SER A 164 -0.36 -5.07 -17.23
CA SER A 164 -1.25 -4.60 -18.29
C SER A 164 -0.54 -4.11 -19.56
N ASN A 165 0.75 -3.73 -19.46
CA ASN A 165 1.52 -3.09 -20.54
C ASN A 165 2.85 -3.79 -20.86
N GLU A 166 3.09 -4.96 -20.26
CA GLU A 166 4.27 -5.78 -20.47
C GLU A 166 3.87 -7.26 -20.46
N GLU A 167 4.38 -8.02 -21.42
CA GLU A 167 4.28 -9.48 -21.44
C GLU A 167 5.68 -10.02 -21.18
N THR A 168 5.86 -10.73 -20.07
CA THR A 168 7.17 -11.21 -19.63
C THR A 168 7.03 -12.50 -18.81
N ASN A 169 8.04 -13.36 -18.90
CA ASN A 169 7.99 -14.70 -18.31
C ASN A 169 7.83 -14.64 -16.78
N GLY A 170 6.93 -15.46 -16.24
CA GLY A 170 6.65 -15.53 -14.81
C GLY A 170 5.58 -14.55 -14.31
N TYR A 171 4.99 -13.75 -15.20
CA TYR A 171 3.95 -12.78 -14.87
C TYR A 171 2.71 -13.03 -15.74
N ALA A 172 1.52 -12.82 -15.17
CA ALA A 172 0.31 -12.79 -15.97
C ALA A 172 0.26 -11.50 -16.80
N HIS A 173 -0.41 -11.54 -17.95
CA HIS A 173 -0.59 -10.38 -18.82
C HIS A 173 -2.05 -9.96 -18.90
N GLY A 174 -2.31 -8.65 -18.86
CA GLY A 174 -3.64 -8.05 -18.99
C GLY A 174 -4.12 -7.34 -17.72
N TYR A 175 -5.45 -7.28 -17.56
CA TYR A 175 -6.11 -6.73 -16.38
C TYR A 175 -6.70 -7.84 -15.52
N ILE A 176 -6.99 -7.54 -14.25
CA ILE A 176 -7.71 -8.48 -13.37
C ILE A 176 -9.09 -8.78 -13.99
N SER A 177 -9.29 -10.06 -14.31
CA SER A 177 -10.52 -10.59 -14.88
C SER A 177 -11.14 -11.60 -13.91
N GLU A 178 -12.43 -11.90 -14.10
CA GLU A 178 -13.12 -12.94 -13.33
C GLU A 178 -12.43 -14.31 -13.47
N ASP A 179 -12.03 -14.70 -14.67
CA ASP A 179 -11.26 -15.93 -14.92
C ASP A 179 -9.91 -15.93 -14.21
N PHE A 180 -9.24 -14.77 -14.15
CA PHE A 180 -7.99 -14.64 -13.44
C PHE A 180 -8.18 -14.77 -11.93
N LEU A 181 -9.21 -14.13 -11.36
CA LEU A 181 -9.57 -14.27 -9.95
C LEU A 181 -9.94 -15.71 -9.61
N LYS A 182 -10.78 -16.36 -10.43
CA LYS A 182 -11.18 -17.76 -10.25
C LYS A 182 -9.99 -18.74 -10.24
N LYS A 183 -8.93 -18.45 -11.01
CA LYS A 183 -7.71 -19.26 -11.03
C LYS A 183 -6.81 -19.06 -9.80
N ASN A 184 -6.88 -17.88 -9.17
CA ASN A 184 -5.93 -17.47 -8.13
C ASN A 184 -6.53 -17.42 -6.72
N ILE A 185 -7.85 -17.34 -6.59
CA ILE A 185 -8.58 -17.38 -5.33
C ILE A 185 -9.14 -18.80 -5.15
N SER A 186 -8.55 -19.55 -4.22
CA SER A 186 -8.95 -20.93 -3.93
C SER A 186 -10.06 -21.02 -2.89
N ASP A 187 -10.16 -20.04 -1.99
CA ASP A 187 -11.16 -19.99 -0.93
C ASP A 187 -12.04 -18.74 -1.08
N LEU A 188 -13.31 -18.96 -1.43
CA LEU A 188 -14.32 -17.91 -1.62
C LEU A 188 -14.98 -17.49 -0.29
N SER A 189 -14.66 -18.17 0.81
CA SER A 189 -15.11 -17.85 2.16
C SER A 189 -14.08 -17.08 2.99
N GLY A 190 -12.84 -16.95 2.48
CA GLY A 190 -11.78 -16.17 3.11
C GLY A 190 -11.92 -14.66 2.89
N TYR A 191 -11.16 -13.88 3.67
CA TYR A 191 -11.13 -12.42 3.52
C TYR A 191 -10.50 -12.00 2.20
N ILE A 192 -11.03 -10.95 1.60
CA ILE A 192 -10.43 -10.24 0.47
C ILE A 192 -10.05 -8.84 0.93
N TYR A 193 -8.77 -8.48 0.84
CA TYR A 193 -8.28 -7.13 1.11
C TYR A 193 -8.08 -6.41 -0.22
N LEU A 194 -8.80 -5.32 -0.49
CA LEU A 194 -8.81 -4.67 -1.81
C LEU A 194 -8.42 -3.19 -1.69
N CYS A 195 -7.37 -2.79 -2.40
CA CYS A 195 -6.94 -1.39 -2.47
C CYS A 195 -6.28 -1.07 -3.81
N GLY A 196 -6.56 0.10 -4.38
CA GLY A 196 -6.03 0.52 -5.67
C GLY A 196 -6.85 1.63 -6.30
N PRO A 197 -6.66 1.90 -7.60
CA PRO A 197 -7.48 2.86 -8.32
C PRO A 197 -8.97 2.47 -8.27
N GLU A 198 -9.85 3.45 -8.05
CA GLU A 198 -11.31 3.25 -7.93
C GLU A 198 -11.89 2.41 -9.07
N ALA A 199 -11.53 2.73 -10.32
CA ALA A 199 -11.97 1.97 -11.49
C ALA A 199 -11.56 0.48 -11.46
N MET A 200 -10.40 0.15 -10.88
CA MET A 200 -9.98 -1.24 -10.69
C MET A 200 -10.83 -1.90 -9.61
N MET A 201 -11.01 -1.23 -8.47
CA MET A 201 -11.75 -1.77 -7.33
C MET A 201 -13.21 -2.06 -7.71
N ASP A 202 -13.88 -1.14 -8.40
CA ASP A 202 -15.26 -1.33 -8.87
C ASP A 202 -15.43 -2.55 -9.77
N ILE A 203 -14.46 -2.79 -10.66
CA ILE A 203 -14.47 -3.95 -11.57
C ILE A 203 -14.24 -5.23 -10.77
N VAL A 204 -13.22 -5.23 -9.89
CA VAL A 204 -12.88 -6.40 -9.07
C VAL A 204 -14.03 -6.76 -8.14
N GLU A 205 -14.68 -5.80 -7.47
CA GLU A 205 -15.82 -6.06 -6.60
C GLU A 205 -16.98 -6.73 -7.34
N LYS A 206 -17.28 -6.28 -8.57
CA LYS A 206 -18.31 -6.92 -9.40
C LYS A 206 -17.93 -8.36 -9.76
N GLN A 207 -16.67 -8.60 -10.12
CA GLN A 207 -16.19 -9.95 -10.43
C GLN A 207 -16.20 -10.87 -9.20
N LEU A 208 -15.79 -10.37 -8.03
CA LEU A 208 -15.85 -11.11 -6.75
C LEU A 208 -17.30 -11.46 -6.40
N ALA A 209 -18.25 -10.54 -6.60
CA ALA A 209 -19.66 -10.80 -6.38
C ALA A 209 -20.21 -11.89 -7.33
N ASN A 210 -19.82 -11.87 -8.61
CA ASN A 210 -20.18 -12.94 -9.56
C ASN A 210 -19.61 -14.30 -9.16
N LEU A 211 -18.42 -14.32 -8.55
CA LEU A 211 -17.81 -15.53 -7.99
C LEU A 211 -18.46 -15.97 -6.68
N GLY A 212 -19.43 -15.22 -6.14
CA GLY A 212 -20.16 -15.55 -4.92
C GLY A 212 -19.46 -15.16 -3.62
N ILE A 213 -18.39 -14.35 -3.69
CA ILE A 213 -17.75 -13.79 -2.50
C ILE A 213 -18.69 -12.76 -1.88
N LYS A 214 -18.95 -12.93 -0.59
CA LYS A 214 -19.87 -12.06 0.13
C LYS A 214 -19.22 -10.72 0.46
N LYS A 215 -20.00 -9.64 0.40
CA LYS A 215 -19.49 -8.27 0.60
C LYS A 215 -18.84 -8.08 1.98
N GLU A 216 -19.35 -8.76 3.01
CA GLU A 216 -18.79 -8.71 4.37
C GLU A 216 -17.37 -9.27 4.51
N LEU A 217 -16.91 -10.06 3.54
CA LEU A 217 -15.55 -10.60 3.49
C LEU A 217 -14.58 -9.64 2.77
N ILE A 218 -15.09 -8.61 2.11
CA ILE A 218 -14.27 -7.61 1.41
C ILE A 218 -13.91 -6.49 2.39
N VAL A 219 -12.63 -6.37 2.70
CA VAL A 219 -12.02 -5.28 3.46
C VAL A 219 -11.37 -4.35 2.46
N LYS A 220 -11.81 -3.10 2.40
CA LYS A 220 -11.24 -2.08 1.52
C LYS A 220 -11.15 -0.75 2.25
N GLU A 221 -10.35 0.16 1.69
CA GLU A 221 -10.23 1.53 2.17
C GLU A 221 -11.59 2.26 2.03
N GLU A 222 -12.04 2.89 3.11
CA GLU A 222 -13.19 3.80 3.10
C GLU A 222 -12.65 5.21 2.76
N PHE A 223 -13.07 5.76 1.62
CA PHE A 223 -12.75 7.14 1.23
C PHE A 223 -13.72 8.15 1.84
#